data_AF-B0SJG7-F1
#
_entry.id   AF-B0SJG7-F1
#
_cell.length_a   1.000
_cell.length_b   1.000
_cell.length_c   1.000
_cell.angle_alpha   90.00
_cell.angle_beta   90.00
_cell.angle_gamma   90.00
#
_symmetry.space_group_name_H-M   'P 1'
#
loop_
_entity.id
_entity.type
_entity.pdbx_description
1 polymer ?
#
loop_
_entity_poly.entity_id
_entity_poly.type
_entity_poly.pdbx_seq_one_letter_code
_entity_poly.pdbx_strand_id
1 'polypeptide(L)'
;MKSIISLGICFLLNFGCGLFYKGVPKPGEFCYVLAKPPECLYVDFESKKLVWESVEYSLDERLRMDYFFHKNEDLYELTVSTVNRVEIKNLSQSNFNQFYMRKKEKFTEIQKGNSNDETKH
;
A
#
# COMPACT_ATOMS: atom_id res chain seq x y z
N MET A 1 -22.77 21.68 -59.51
CA MET A 1 -23.57 21.33 -58.31
C MET A 1 -23.98 19.88 -58.40
N LYS A 2 -23.47 19.01 -57.52
CA LYS A 2 -24.14 17.85 -56.92
C LYS A 2 -23.22 17.25 -55.85
N SER A 3 -23.84 17.00 -54.70
CA SER A 3 -23.26 16.85 -53.38
C SER A 3 -22.34 15.65 -53.15
N ILE A 4 -21.36 15.91 -52.29
CA ILE A 4 -20.68 15.04 -51.32
C ILE A 4 -21.66 14.06 -50.66
N ILE A 5 -21.31 12.79 -50.50
CA ILE A 5 -21.56 12.00 -49.28
C ILE A 5 -20.35 11.05 -49.10
N SER A 6 -19.59 11.37 -48.05
CA SER A 6 -18.43 10.65 -47.54
C SER A 6 -18.90 9.35 -46.87
N LEU A 7 -18.52 8.20 -47.42
CA LEU A 7 -18.85 6.90 -46.86
C LEU A 7 -17.79 6.47 -45.83
N GLY A 8 -17.98 6.97 -44.61
CA GLY A 8 -17.82 6.23 -43.35
C GLY A 8 -16.59 5.35 -43.16
N ILE A 9 -15.39 5.93 -43.13
CA ILE A 9 -14.29 5.39 -42.32
C ILE A 9 -14.58 5.81 -40.87
N CYS A 10 -15.18 4.90 -40.10
CA CYS A 10 -15.19 5.00 -38.64
C CYS A 10 -14.60 3.70 -38.07
N PHE A 11 -13.27 3.69 -38.05
CA PHE A 11 -12.47 2.91 -37.12
C PHE A 11 -12.96 3.18 -35.69
N LEU A 12 -13.86 2.34 -35.18
CA LEU A 12 -14.14 2.28 -33.74
C LEU A 12 -13.50 1.01 -33.21
N LEU A 13 -12.16 1.04 -33.15
CA LEU A 13 -11.36 0.19 -32.30
C LEU A 13 -11.72 0.51 -30.84
N ASN A 14 -12.82 -0.06 -30.35
CA ASN A 14 -13.07 -0.20 -28.92
C ASN A 14 -12.16 -1.31 -28.36
N PHE A 15 -10.84 -1.09 -28.44
CA PHE A 15 -9.93 -1.71 -27.50
C PHE A 15 -10.06 -0.92 -26.19
N GLY A 16 -11.17 -1.16 -25.49
CA GLY A 16 -11.24 -0.96 -24.05
C GLY A 16 -10.28 -1.95 -23.42
N CYS A 17 -8.98 -1.67 -23.54
CA CYS A 17 -7.95 -2.38 -22.82
C CYS A 17 -8.17 -2.00 -21.36
N GLY A 18 -8.99 -2.79 -20.66
CA GLY A 18 -9.11 -2.80 -19.21
C GLY A 18 -7.80 -3.30 -18.60
N LEU A 19 -6.71 -2.60 -18.90
CA LEU A 19 -5.47 -2.72 -18.17
C LEU A 19 -5.80 -2.08 -16.83
N PHE A 20 -6.21 -2.91 -15.87
CA PHE A 20 -6.27 -2.55 -14.46
C PHE A 20 -4.87 -2.07 -14.07
N TYR A 21 -4.58 -0.79 -14.35
CA TYR A 21 -3.42 -0.10 -13.83
C TYR A 21 -3.72 0.07 -12.34
N LYS A 22 -3.49 -1.01 -11.58
CA LYS A 22 -3.25 -0.90 -10.15
C LYS A 22 -1.93 -0.16 -10.05
N GLY A 23 -2.02 1.17 -10.11
CA GLY A 23 -0.89 2.05 -9.90
C GLY A 23 -0.28 1.79 -8.53
N VAL A 24 0.89 2.39 -8.33
CA VAL A 24 1.58 2.39 -7.06
C VAL A 24 0.60 2.86 -5.96
N PRO A 25 0.59 2.24 -4.75
CA PRO A 25 -0.35 2.63 -3.71
C PRO A 25 -0.15 4.10 -3.34
N LYS A 26 -1.25 4.77 -3.00
CA LYS A 26 -1.17 6.14 -2.51
C LYS A 26 -0.33 6.21 -1.23
N PRO A 27 0.42 7.29 -1.02
CA PRO A 27 1.14 7.53 0.22
C PRO A 27 0.23 7.41 1.46
N GLY A 28 0.81 7.07 2.61
CA GLY A 28 0.08 7.08 3.87
C GLY A 28 0.78 6.39 5.04
N GLU A 29 0.15 6.50 6.19
CA GLU A 29 0.60 5.92 7.46
C GLU A 29 0.12 4.47 7.57
N PHE A 30 1.01 3.54 7.88
CA PHE A 30 0.73 2.13 8.12
C PHE A 30 1.18 1.77 9.53
N CYS A 31 0.32 1.08 10.27
CA CYS A 31 0.57 0.75 11.67
C CYS A 31 0.50 -0.75 11.92
N TYR A 32 1.42 -1.26 12.74
CA TYR A 32 1.38 -2.58 13.31
C TYR A 32 0.44 -2.59 14.52
N VAL A 33 -0.82 -2.99 14.27
CA VAL A 33 -1.91 -2.91 15.25
C VAL A 33 -1.81 -3.89 16.43
N LEU A 34 -0.91 -4.87 16.35
CA LEU A 34 -0.72 -5.86 17.42
C LEU A 34 0.25 -5.36 18.51
N ALA A 35 1.03 -4.32 18.24
CA ALA A 35 1.89 -3.68 19.24
C ALA A 35 1.09 -2.68 20.11
N LYS A 36 1.47 -2.55 21.37
CA LYS A 36 0.92 -1.56 22.32
C LYS A 36 2.08 -0.79 22.96
N PRO A 37 2.32 0.48 22.60
CA PRO A 37 1.57 1.29 21.62
C PRO A 37 1.74 0.81 20.16
N PRO A 38 0.81 1.12 19.24
CA PRO A 38 0.96 0.76 17.83
C PRO A 38 2.21 1.42 17.23
N GLU A 39 3.01 0.61 16.55
CA GLU A 39 4.17 1.09 15.82
C GLU A 39 3.74 1.48 14.41
N CYS A 40 4.01 2.73 14.01
CA CYS A 40 3.57 3.26 12.73
C CYS A 40 4.75 3.78 11.91
N LEU A 41 4.57 3.73 10.60
CA LEU A 41 5.47 4.32 9.62
C LEU A 41 4.66 5.02 8.54
N TYR A 42 5.29 5.95 7.85
CA TYR A 42 4.70 6.61 6.69
C TYR A 42 5.45 6.20 5.44
N VAL A 43 4.73 5.79 4.41
CA VAL A 43 5.34 5.44 3.12
C VAL A 43 4.79 6.34 2.04
N ASP A 44 5.69 6.84 1.22
CA ASP A 44 5.40 7.49 -0.05
C ASP A 44 6.10 6.70 -1.15
N PHE A 45 5.33 5.82 -1.79
CA PHE A 45 5.84 4.93 -2.83
C PHE A 45 6.14 5.65 -4.15
N GLU A 46 5.55 6.82 -4.40
CA GLU A 46 5.79 7.62 -5.60
C GLU A 46 7.14 8.31 -5.51
N SER A 47 7.44 8.91 -4.35
CA SER A 47 8.74 9.55 -4.07
C SER A 47 9.81 8.59 -3.57
N LYS A 48 9.47 7.31 -3.36
CA LYS A 48 10.35 6.26 -2.84
C LYS A 48 10.93 6.61 -1.47
N LYS A 49 10.07 7.07 -0.56
CA LYS A 49 10.44 7.46 0.80
C LYS A 49 9.67 6.68 1.85
N LEU A 50 10.38 6.31 2.91
CA LEU A 50 9.82 5.71 4.12
C LEU A 50 10.22 6.58 5.31
N VAL A 51 9.29 6.90 6.19
CA VAL A 51 9.56 7.53 7.48
C VAL A 51 9.16 6.55 8.57
N TRP A 52 10.14 6.13 9.39
CA TRP A 52 9.92 5.20 10.50
C TRP A 52 10.76 5.68 11.69
N GLU A 53 10.14 5.76 12.88
CA GLU A 53 10.77 6.30 14.10
C GLU A 53 11.34 7.73 13.91
N SER A 54 10.68 8.55 13.09
CA SER A 54 11.12 9.92 12.72
C SER A 54 12.39 9.99 11.88
N VAL A 55 12.86 8.87 11.34
CA VAL A 55 13.99 8.81 10.39
C VAL A 55 13.47 8.54 8.98
N GLU A 56 14.00 9.26 8.01
CA GLU A 56 13.68 9.06 6.59
C GLU A 56 14.66 8.08 5.95
N TYR A 57 14.13 7.12 5.19
CA TYR A 57 14.85 6.11 4.45
C TYR A 57 14.45 6.17 2.97
N SER A 58 15.44 6.02 2.10
CA SER A 58 15.21 5.86 0.65
C SER A 58 14.78 4.42 0.36
N LEU A 59 13.77 4.27 -0.50
CA LEU A 59 13.27 2.97 -0.95
C LEU A 59 13.84 2.61 -2.32
N ASP A 60 14.58 1.51 -2.37
CA ASP A 60 15.10 0.93 -3.60
C ASP A 60 14.11 -0.08 -4.17
N GLU A 61 13.40 0.31 -5.23
CA GLU A 61 12.46 -0.55 -5.94
C GLU A 61 13.18 -1.74 -6.61
N ARG A 62 12.72 -2.95 -6.34
CA ARG A 62 13.27 -4.19 -6.94
C ARG A 62 12.30 -4.83 -7.91
N LEU A 63 11.15 -5.24 -7.39
CA LEU A 63 10.01 -5.72 -8.15
C LEU A 63 8.87 -4.71 -8.01
N ARG A 64 7.82 -4.88 -8.80
CA ARG A 64 6.75 -3.88 -8.99
C ARG A 64 6.09 -3.37 -7.69
N MET A 65 6.24 -4.09 -6.58
CA MET A 65 5.63 -3.79 -5.28
C MET A 65 6.55 -4.13 -4.07
N ASP A 66 7.83 -4.38 -4.33
CA ASP A 66 8.82 -4.76 -3.32
C ASP A 66 9.96 -3.75 -3.31
N TYR A 67 10.25 -3.23 -2.12
CA TYR A 67 11.22 -2.17 -1.91
C TYR A 67 12.24 -2.58 -0.85
N PHE A 68 13.51 -2.27 -1.07
CA PHE A 68 14.54 -2.43 -0.07
C PHE A 68 14.91 -1.11 0.57
N PHE A 69 15.27 -1.15 1.85
CA PHE A 69 15.87 -0.03 2.53
C PHE A 69 16.82 -0.53 3.62
N HIS A 70 17.78 0.32 3.97
CA HIS A 70 18.73 0.04 5.03
C HIS A 70 18.37 0.87 6.26
N LYS A 71 18.24 0.19 7.40
CA LYS A 71 18.14 0.83 8.71
C LYS A 71 19.36 0.40 9.52
N ASN A 72 20.27 1.34 9.74
CA ASN A 72 21.60 1.06 10.28
C ASN A 72 22.36 0.07 9.37
N GLU A 73 22.80 -1.08 9.91
CA GLU A 73 23.50 -2.14 9.18
C GLU A 73 22.55 -3.23 8.64
N ASP A 74 21.26 -3.15 8.99
CA ASP A 74 20.27 -4.17 8.62
C ASP A 74 19.56 -3.81 7.30
N LEU A 75 19.42 -4.82 6.44
CA LEU A 75 18.65 -4.76 5.20
C LEU A 75 17.20 -5.18 5.48
N TYR A 76 16.26 -4.34 5.05
CA TYR A 76 14.84 -4.61 5.17
C TYR A 76 14.16 -4.70 3.80
N GLU A 77 13.13 -5.54 3.73
CA GLU A 77 12.19 -5.61 2.62
C GLU A 77 10.83 -5.06 3.05
N LEU A 78 10.32 -4.09 2.30
CA LEU A 78 8.97 -3.57 2.37
C LEU A 78 8.18 -4.09 1.16
N THR A 79 7.22 -4.97 1.41
CA THR A 79 6.33 -5.53 0.38
C THR A 79 4.94 -4.94 0.52
N VAL A 80 4.35 -4.49 -0.58
CA VAL A 80 2.95 -4.10 -0.61
C VAL A 80 2.08 -5.33 -0.88
N SER A 81 1.50 -5.90 0.17
CA SER A 81 0.58 -7.04 0.05
C SER A 81 -0.77 -6.64 -0.57
N THR A 82 -1.31 -5.47 -0.19
CA THR A 82 -2.51 -4.87 -0.80
C THR A 82 -2.43 -3.34 -0.76
N VAL A 83 -3.37 -2.64 -1.42
CA VAL A 83 -3.42 -1.15 -1.40
C VAL A 83 -3.47 -0.54 0.01
N ASN A 84 -3.93 -1.31 1.01
CA ASN A 84 -4.07 -0.88 2.40
C ASN A 84 -3.22 -1.72 3.36
N ARG A 85 -2.31 -2.56 2.87
CA ARG A 85 -1.47 -3.43 3.72
C ARG A 85 -0.07 -3.51 3.18
N VAL A 86 0.88 -3.32 4.08
CA VAL A 86 2.29 -3.51 3.81
C VAL A 86 2.86 -4.50 4.80
N GLU A 87 3.99 -5.05 4.41
CA GLU A 87 4.72 -6.04 5.17
C GLU A 87 6.17 -5.62 5.24
N ILE A 88 6.76 -5.68 6.44
CA ILE A 88 8.19 -5.43 6.63
C ILE A 88 8.86 -6.70 7.12
N LYS A 89 10.00 -7.01 6.52
CA LYS A 89 10.87 -8.12 6.90
C LYS A 89 12.29 -7.62 7.10
N ASN A 90 12.95 -8.04 8.17
CA ASN A 90 14.40 -7.88 8.31
C ASN A 90 15.08 -9.07 7.62
N LEU A 91 15.88 -8.79 6.59
CA LEU A 91 16.60 -9.81 5.81
C LEU A 91 18.00 -10.11 6.38
N SER A 92 18.52 -9.27 7.27
CA SER A 92 19.83 -9.46 7.92
C SER A 92 19.79 -10.42 9.11
N GLN A 93 18.62 -10.65 9.70
CA GLN A 93 18.45 -11.52 10.87
C GLN A 93 17.79 -12.85 10.49
N SER A 94 18.32 -13.96 11.01
CA SER A 94 17.79 -15.32 10.74
C SER A 94 16.41 -15.57 11.36
N ASN A 95 16.04 -14.82 12.41
CA ASN A 95 14.67 -14.74 12.90
C ASN A 95 13.91 -13.70 12.11
N PHE A 96 13.25 -14.15 11.05
CA PHE A 96 12.46 -13.35 10.15
C PHE A 96 11.25 -12.74 10.88
N ASN A 97 11.40 -11.52 11.38
CA ASN A 97 10.29 -10.78 11.97
C ASN A 97 9.47 -10.14 10.84
N GLN A 98 8.32 -10.75 10.55
CA GLN A 98 7.35 -10.29 9.56
C GLN A 98 6.32 -9.40 10.25
N PHE A 99 6.35 -8.10 9.97
CA PHE A 99 5.38 -7.14 10.52
C PHE A 99 4.30 -6.82 9.50
N TYR A 100 3.07 -7.25 9.77
CA TYR A 100 1.91 -6.92 8.93
C TYR A 100 1.27 -5.61 9.37
N MET A 101 1.44 -4.56 8.58
CA MET A 101 0.99 -3.22 8.92
C MET A 101 -0.21 -2.83 8.07
N ARG A 102 -1.22 -2.23 8.73
CA ARG A 102 -2.45 -1.79 8.08
C ARG A 102 -2.40 -0.29 7.86
N LYS A 103 -2.82 0.14 6.67
CA LYS A 103 -2.99 1.56 6.38
C LYS A 103 -4.00 2.13 7.37
N LYS A 104 -3.63 3.22 8.01
CA LYS A 104 -4.53 4.01 8.84
C LYS A 104 -5.50 4.70 7.91
N GLU A 105 -6.73 4.19 7.82
CA GLU A 105 -7.81 4.98 7.26
C GLU A 105 -7.97 6.21 8.13
N LYS A 106 -8.32 7.37 7.56
CA LYS A 106 -8.74 8.53 8.37
C LYS A 106 -9.87 8.01 9.27
N PHE A 107 -9.56 7.72 10.53
CA PHE A 107 -10.53 7.28 11.52
C PHE A 107 -11.59 8.35 11.60
N THR A 108 -12.68 8.14 10.89
CA THR A 108 -13.92 8.86 11.11
C THR A 108 -14.76 7.86 11.89
N GLU A 109 -14.94 8.16 13.18
CA GLU A 109 -15.85 7.52 14.14
C GLU A 109 -15.30 6.39 15.05
N ILE A 110 -14.86 6.85 16.23
CA ILE A 110 -15.11 6.37 17.60
C ILE A 110 -15.61 4.92 17.74
N GLN A 111 -14.85 4.12 18.52
CA GLN A 111 -15.34 2.88 19.11
C GLN A 111 -16.65 3.13 19.88
N LYS A 112 -17.79 2.63 19.38
CA LYS A 112 -18.90 2.30 20.26
C LYS A 112 -18.59 0.98 20.92
N GLY A 113 -18.20 1.07 22.18
CA GLY A 113 -18.05 -0.07 23.07
C GLY A 113 -19.38 -0.78 23.34
N ASN A 114 -19.22 -2.00 23.83
CA ASN A 114 -20.16 -2.87 24.52
C ASN A 114 -21.31 -3.47 23.69
N SER A 115 -21.13 -4.73 23.31
CA SER A 115 -22.15 -5.74 23.62
C SER A 115 -21.47 -6.85 24.41
N ASN A 116 -21.73 -6.88 25.72
CA ASN A 116 -21.36 -7.98 26.58
C ASN A 116 -21.94 -9.28 26.02
N ASP A 117 -21.12 -10.31 26.05
CA ASP A 117 -21.54 -11.68 26.20
C ASP A 117 -22.41 -11.80 27.47
N GLU A 118 -23.66 -12.19 27.30
CA GLU A 118 -24.41 -12.90 28.34
C GLU A 118 -25.25 -13.98 27.64
N THR A 119 -24.58 -15.11 27.44
CA THR A 119 -25.23 -16.42 27.47
C THR A 119 -25.96 -16.58 28.82
N LYS A 120 -27.15 -17.23 28.80
CA LYS A 120 -27.84 -17.95 29.92
C LYS A 120 -29.09 -17.27 30.49
N HIS A 121 -30.30 -17.72 30.10
CA HIS A 121 -31.07 -18.73 30.84
C HIS A 121 -32.32 -19.20 30.09
#